data_AF-A0A1E4GV05-F1
#
_entry.id   AF-A0A1E4GV05-F1
#
_cell.length_a   1.000
_cell.length_b   1.000
_cell.length_c   1.000
_cell.angle_alpha   90.00
_cell.angle_beta   90.00
_cell.angle_gamma   90.00
#
_symmetry.space_group_name_H-M   'P 1'
#
loop_
_entity.id
_entity.type
_entity.pdbx_description
1 polymer ?
#
loop_
_entity_poly.entity_id
_entity_poly.type
_entity_poly.pdbx_seq_one_letter_code
_entity_poly.pdbx_strand_id
1 'polypeptide(L)'
;MDVLAWRNDPHTRAMSRDTGAVDEAAHLAWFAAALADPRRMLLIGEAGGAKVGMVRFDHADETEVSINLAPEQRGRGLSRPLLMAALAEVGGEVWAEVREANATSVRLFEGAGFQLQGRRDDIRRYRRPG
;
A
#
# COMPACT_ATOMS: atom_id res chain seq x y z
N MET A 1 -9.54 -10.16 11.76
CA MET A 1 -9.31 -10.17 10.30
C MET A 1 -7.93 -9.59 10.01
N ASP A 2 -7.09 -10.28 9.23
CA ASP A 2 -5.67 -9.91 9.02
C ASP A 2 -5.50 -8.47 8.52
N VAL A 3 -6.24 -8.08 7.46
CA VAL A 3 -6.13 -6.74 6.85
C VAL A 3 -6.48 -5.62 7.84
N LEU A 4 -7.51 -5.82 8.68
CA LEU A 4 -7.86 -4.86 9.73
C LEU A 4 -6.75 -4.77 10.78
N ALA A 5 -6.22 -5.91 11.23
CA ALA A 5 -5.14 -5.94 12.20
C ALA A 5 -3.89 -5.22 11.68
N TRP A 6 -3.51 -5.46 10.41
CA TRP A 6 -2.37 -4.79 9.79
C TRP A 6 -2.61 -3.28 9.59
N ARG A 7 -3.85 -2.88 9.25
CA ARG A 7 -4.25 -1.47 9.11
C ARG A 7 -4.21 -0.72 10.44
N ASN A 8 -4.59 -1.39 11.54
CA ASN A 8 -4.65 -0.82 12.89
C ASN A 8 -3.35 -0.95 13.69
N ASP A 9 -2.35 -1.67 13.18
CA ASP A 9 -1.02 -1.71 13.78
C ASP A 9 -0.50 -0.28 14.07
N PRO A 10 0.00 0.02 15.29
CA PRO A 10 0.38 1.38 15.68
C PRO A 10 1.41 2.02 14.75
N HIS A 11 2.39 1.23 14.27
CA HIS A 11 3.41 1.72 13.36
C HIS A 11 2.84 2.00 11.97
N THR A 12 1.99 1.10 11.43
CA THR A 12 1.23 1.37 10.20
C THR A 12 0.48 2.69 10.32
N ARG A 13 -0.29 2.87 11.39
CA ARG A 13 -1.13 4.06 11.59
C ARG A 13 -0.30 5.33 11.63
N ALA A 14 0.81 5.34 12.37
CA ALA A 14 1.71 6.49 12.44
C ALA A 14 2.29 6.90 11.07
N MET A 15 2.42 5.94 10.14
CA MET A 15 2.98 6.15 8.81
C MET A 15 1.91 6.29 7.71
N SER A 16 0.62 6.15 8.06
CA SER A 16 -0.52 6.24 7.14
C SER A 16 -0.99 7.68 6.98
N ARG A 17 -1.61 8.02 5.83
CA ARG A 17 -2.26 9.32 5.63
C ARG A 17 -3.28 9.61 6.73
N ASP A 18 -4.12 8.62 7.03
CA ASP A 18 -5.03 8.60 8.18
C ASP A 18 -4.44 7.79 9.34
N THR A 19 -4.14 8.48 10.44
CA THR A 19 -3.53 7.90 11.64
C THR A 19 -4.55 7.36 12.65
N GLY A 20 -5.85 7.56 12.39
CA GLY A 20 -6.95 7.05 13.21
C GLY A 20 -6.95 5.53 13.32
N ALA A 21 -7.46 5.02 14.43
CA ALA A 21 -7.84 3.61 14.51
C ALA A 21 -9.11 3.44 13.70
N VAL A 22 -9.17 2.39 12.90
CA VAL A 22 -10.35 2.03 12.12
C VAL A 22 -11.20 1.09 12.96
N ASP A 23 -12.45 1.48 13.19
CA ASP A 23 -13.43 0.61 13.82
C ASP A 23 -13.68 -0.65 12.98
N GLU A 24 -13.98 -1.77 13.62
CA GLU A 24 -14.17 -3.05 12.92
C GLU A 24 -15.38 -3.02 11.97
N ALA A 25 -16.51 -2.46 12.39
CA ALA A 25 -17.70 -2.38 11.53
C ALA A 25 -17.44 -1.46 10.34
N ALA A 26 -16.80 -0.31 10.57
CA ALA A 26 -16.37 0.59 9.51
C ALA A 26 -15.41 -0.10 8.51
N HIS A 27 -14.46 -0.88 9.01
CA HIS A 27 -13.54 -1.64 8.17
C HIS A 27 -14.24 -2.71 7.36
N LEU A 28 -15.16 -3.48 7.96
CA LEU A 28 -15.91 -4.52 7.25
C LEU A 28 -16.74 -3.92 6.11
N ALA A 29 -17.42 -2.80 6.35
CA ALA A 29 -18.17 -2.08 5.33
C ALA A 29 -17.24 -1.58 4.20
N TRP A 30 -16.11 -0.97 4.55
CA TRP A 30 -15.12 -0.52 3.57
C TRP A 30 -14.56 -1.70 2.75
N PHE A 31 -14.21 -2.81 3.40
CA PHE A 31 -13.59 -3.95 2.74
C PHE A 31 -14.55 -4.65 1.79
N ALA A 32 -15.82 -4.83 2.20
CA ALA A 32 -16.86 -5.36 1.32
C ALA A 32 -17.08 -4.47 0.08
N ALA A 33 -17.16 -3.14 0.28
CA ALA A 33 -17.27 -2.20 -0.82
C ALA A 33 -16.04 -2.20 -1.73
N ALA A 34 -14.83 -2.34 -1.16
CA ALA A 34 -13.60 -2.38 -1.93
C ALA A 34 -13.46 -3.66 -2.76
N LEU A 35 -13.96 -4.81 -2.28
CA LEU A 35 -14.01 -6.05 -3.05
C LEU A 35 -15.06 -6.03 -4.16
N ALA A 36 -16.11 -5.23 -4.02
CA ALA A 36 -17.17 -5.10 -5.01
C ALA A 36 -16.90 -4.03 -6.09
N ASP A 37 -15.94 -3.12 -5.87
CA ASP A 37 -15.60 -2.07 -6.84
C ASP A 37 -14.65 -2.64 -7.92
N PRO A 38 -15.09 -2.74 -9.19
CA PRO A 38 -14.25 -3.27 -10.28
C PRO A 38 -13.04 -2.38 -10.59
N ARG A 39 -13.00 -1.16 -10.06
CA ARG A 39 -11.86 -0.25 -10.18
C ARG A 39 -10.84 -0.44 -9.06
N ARG A 40 -11.04 -1.41 -8.16
CA ARG A 40 -10.07 -1.72 -7.11
C ARG A 40 -9.54 -3.13 -7.28
N MET A 41 -8.23 -3.27 -7.18
CA MET A 41 -7.56 -4.55 -7.12
C MET A 41 -6.89 -4.68 -5.75
N LEU A 42 -7.27 -5.71 -4.99
CA LEU A 42 -6.69 -6.03 -3.68
C LEU A 42 -5.94 -7.36 -3.80
N LEU A 43 -4.64 -7.32 -3.56
CA LEU A 43 -3.75 -8.48 -3.64
C LEU A 43 -3.19 -8.78 -2.26
N ILE A 44 -3.22 -10.05 -1.86
CA ILE A 44 -2.51 -10.55 -0.68
C ILE A 44 -1.29 -11.31 -1.18
N GLY A 45 -0.10 -10.84 -0.83
CA GLY A 45 1.12 -11.56 -1.16
C GLY A 45 1.44 -12.61 -0.11
N GLU A 46 1.93 -13.76 -0.56
CA GLU A 46 2.31 -14.88 0.30
C GLU A 46 3.76 -15.30 0.02
N ALA A 47 4.47 -15.72 1.07
CA ALA A 47 5.82 -16.28 0.96
C ALA A 47 5.97 -17.41 1.98
N GLY A 48 6.38 -18.60 1.52
CA GLY A 48 6.55 -19.77 2.39
C GLY A 48 5.27 -20.18 3.12
N GLY A 49 4.09 -19.99 2.50
CA GLY A 49 2.79 -20.30 3.09
C GLY A 49 2.28 -19.29 4.13
N ALA A 50 2.98 -18.18 4.34
CA ALA A 50 2.55 -17.10 5.22
C ALA A 50 2.18 -15.84 4.43
N LYS A 51 1.12 -15.15 4.86
CA LYS A 51 0.73 -13.86 4.31
C LYS A 51 1.77 -12.81 4.69
N VAL A 52 2.31 -12.12 3.69
CA VAL A 52 3.35 -11.09 3.81
C VAL A 52 2.73 -9.72 4.02
N GLY A 53 1.62 -9.45 3.35
CA GLY A 53 0.97 -8.16 3.36
C GLY A 53 -0.04 -8.02 2.23
N MET A 54 -0.54 -6.80 2.09
CA MET A 54 -1.52 -6.41 1.09
C MET A 54 -0.93 -5.32 0.18
N VAL A 55 -1.21 -5.44 -1.11
CA VAL A 55 -1.09 -4.34 -2.08
C VAL A 55 -2.47 -4.04 -2.65
N ARG A 56 -2.80 -2.76 -2.76
CA ARG A 56 -4.06 -2.30 -3.33
C ARG A 56 -3.78 -1.34 -4.47
N PHE A 57 -4.48 -1.51 -5.58
CA PHE A 57 -4.56 -0.52 -6.65
C PHE A 57 -5.96 0.08 -6.68
N ASP A 58 -6.03 1.40 -6.77
CA ASP A 58 -7.26 2.17 -7.02
C ASP A 58 -7.17 2.77 -8.42
N HIS A 59 -7.96 2.25 -9.38
CA HIS A 59 -8.01 2.69 -10.78
C HIS A 59 -9.05 3.81 -10.94
N ALA A 60 -8.64 5.05 -10.69
CA ALA A 60 -9.46 6.24 -10.95
C ALA A 60 -8.96 6.93 -12.23
N ASP A 61 -8.88 8.27 -12.23
CA ASP A 61 -8.21 9.03 -13.31
C ASP A 61 -6.73 8.63 -13.45
N GLU A 62 -6.12 8.25 -12.33
CA GLU A 62 -4.80 7.64 -12.24
C GLU A 62 -4.89 6.35 -11.41
N THR A 63 -3.99 5.39 -11.67
CA THR A 63 -3.88 4.18 -10.84
C THR A 63 -2.98 4.47 -9.63
N GLU A 64 -3.57 4.57 -8.43
CA GLU A 64 -2.81 4.73 -7.17
C GLU A 64 -2.51 3.37 -6.54
N VAL A 65 -1.27 3.14 -6.09
CA VAL A 65 -0.88 1.95 -5.33
C VAL A 65 -0.71 2.26 -3.85
N SER A 66 -1.21 1.36 -3.02
CA SER A 66 -0.99 1.32 -1.57
C SER A 66 -0.42 -0.02 -1.16
N ILE A 67 0.51 -0.04 -0.20
CA ILE A 67 1.14 -1.25 0.32
C ILE A 67 1.15 -1.25 1.84
N ASN A 68 0.84 -2.42 2.43
CA ASN A 68 0.88 -2.64 3.85
C ASN A 68 1.48 -4.02 4.15
N LEU A 69 2.57 -4.07 4.92
CA LEU A 69 3.14 -5.35 5.37
C LEU A 69 2.56 -5.76 6.70
N ALA A 70 2.29 -7.07 6.83
CA ALA A 70 2.00 -7.69 8.11
C ALA A 70 3.11 -7.33 9.11
N PRO A 71 2.78 -6.90 10.35
CA PRO A 71 3.77 -6.44 11.32
C PRO A 71 4.89 -7.46 11.56
N GLU A 72 4.54 -8.72 11.73
CA GLU A 72 5.42 -9.88 11.90
C GLU A 72 6.36 -10.17 10.71
N GLN A 73 6.12 -9.56 9.54
CA GLN A 73 6.91 -9.77 8.32
C GLN A 73 7.88 -8.61 8.02
N ARG A 74 7.87 -7.56 8.85
CA ARG A 74 8.74 -6.38 8.68
C ARG A 74 10.19 -6.70 9.00
N GLY A 75 11.10 -5.89 8.45
CA GLY A 75 12.56 -6.06 8.63
C GLY A 75 13.16 -7.24 7.87
N ARG A 76 12.36 -8.01 7.12
CA ARG A 76 12.79 -9.20 6.37
C ARG A 76 13.07 -8.94 4.89
N GLY A 77 13.07 -7.69 4.45
CA GLY A 77 13.29 -7.32 3.04
C GLY A 77 12.14 -7.69 2.08
N LEU A 78 10.96 -8.04 2.60
CA LEU A 78 9.84 -8.57 1.80
C LEU A 78 9.00 -7.49 1.10
N SER A 79 9.14 -6.21 1.46
CA SER A 79 8.31 -5.14 0.90
C SER A 79 8.54 -4.89 -0.59
N ARG A 80 9.80 -4.95 -1.04
CA ARG A 80 10.15 -4.75 -2.46
C ARG A 80 9.68 -5.92 -3.32
N PRO A 81 9.96 -7.19 -3.00
CA PRO A 81 9.39 -8.32 -3.73
C PRO A 81 7.86 -8.29 -3.79
N LEU A 82 7.20 -7.97 -2.68
CA LEU A 82 5.74 -7.83 -2.60
C LEU A 82 5.23 -6.77 -3.57
N LEU A 83 5.80 -5.56 -3.54
CA LEU A 83 5.41 -4.47 -4.42
C LEU A 83 5.67 -4.80 -5.90
N MET A 84 6.83 -5.37 -6.22
CA MET A 84 7.19 -5.70 -7.59
C MET A 84 6.29 -6.79 -8.19
N ALA A 85 5.93 -7.81 -7.39
CA ALA A 85 4.98 -8.83 -7.81
C ALA A 85 3.60 -8.21 -8.10
N ALA A 86 3.11 -7.35 -7.20
CA ALA A 86 1.83 -6.67 -7.41
C ALA A 86 1.84 -5.72 -8.62
N LEU A 87 2.94 -5.01 -8.87
CA LEU A 87 3.09 -4.13 -10.04
C LEU A 87 3.08 -4.91 -11.37
N ALA A 88 3.40 -6.20 -11.36
CA ALA A 88 3.33 -7.03 -12.56
C ALA A 88 1.88 -7.36 -12.96
N GLU A 89 0.92 -7.22 -12.05
CA GLU A 89 -0.51 -7.47 -12.28
C GLU A 89 -1.22 -6.27 -12.93
N VAL A 90 -0.55 -5.11 -13.02
CA VAL A 90 -1.10 -3.89 -13.60
C VAL A 90 -0.20 -3.34 -14.69
N GLY A 91 -0.80 -2.81 -15.75
CA GLY A 91 -0.09 -2.12 -16.82
C GLY A 91 -0.16 -0.60 -16.68
N GLY A 92 0.76 0.09 -17.33
CA GLY A 92 0.73 1.55 -17.45
C GLY A 92 1.30 2.29 -16.25
N GLU A 93 1.00 3.59 -16.20
CA GLU A 93 1.52 4.49 -15.18
C GLU A 93 0.86 4.26 -13.83
N VAL A 94 1.67 4.16 -12.78
CA VAL A 94 1.22 3.95 -11.40
C VAL A 94 1.73 5.07 -10.50
N TRP A 95 0.85 5.55 -9.62
CA TRP A 95 1.12 6.63 -8.69
C TRP A 95 1.14 6.13 -7.26
N ALA A 96 1.90 6.80 -6.40
CA ALA A 96 1.91 6.53 -4.97
C ALA A 96 2.03 7.82 -4.17
N GLU A 97 1.34 7.89 -3.04
CA GLU A 97 1.48 8.96 -2.07
C GLU A 97 2.08 8.43 -0.77
N VAL A 98 3.11 9.13 -0.29
CA VAL A 98 3.89 8.69 0.86
C VAL A 98 4.12 9.87 1.79
N ARG A 99 3.82 9.72 3.08
CA ARG A 99 4.24 10.71 4.09
C ARG A 99 5.76 10.88 4.05
N GLU A 100 6.23 12.12 4.08
CA GLU A 100 7.66 12.45 4.06
C GLU A 100 8.41 11.80 5.23
N ALA A 101 7.76 11.68 6.39
CA ALA A 101 8.29 11.00 7.56
C ALA A 101 8.47 9.47 7.38
N ASN A 102 7.78 8.86 6.40
CA ASN A 102 7.87 7.42 6.14
C ASN A 102 9.06 7.10 5.21
N ALA A 103 10.26 7.23 5.76
CA ALA A 103 11.52 6.99 5.05
C ALA A 103 11.61 5.58 4.45
N THR A 104 10.98 4.57 5.07
CA THR A 104 10.95 3.19 4.57
C THR A 104 10.15 3.08 3.28
N SER A 105 8.94 3.64 3.23
CA SER A 105 8.13 3.66 2.00
C SER A 105 8.76 4.54 0.92
N VAL A 106 9.35 5.68 1.29
CA VAL A 106 10.10 6.53 0.35
C VAL A 106 11.17 5.71 -0.38
N ARG A 107 12.04 5.02 0.38
CA ARG A 107 13.10 4.19 -0.20
C ARG A 107 12.55 3.01 -1.01
N LEU A 108 11.44 2.43 -0.57
CA LEU A 108 10.78 1.34 -1.27
C LEU A 108 10.29 1.79 -2.66
N PHE A 109 9.55 2.89 -2.74
CA PHE A 109 9.01 3.39 -4.00
C PHE A 109 10.12 3.85 -4.94
N GLU A 110 11.11 4.59 -4.44
CA GLU A 110 12.28 4.99 -5.24
C GLU A 110 13.05 3.77 -5.77
N GLY A 111 13.28 2.75 -4.93
CA GLY A 111 13.91 1.49 -5.32
C GLY A 111 13.06 0.60 -6.25
N ALA A 112 11.76 0.87 -6.37
CA ALA A 112 10.84 0.19 -7.29
C ALA A 112 10.68 0.94 -8.63
N GLY A 113 11.48 1.98 -8.85
CA GLY A 113 11.47 2.76 -10.10
C GLY A 113 10.45 3.90 -10.12
N PHE A 114 9.85 4.23 -8.97
CA PHE A 114 9.04 5.44 -8.89
C PHE A 114 9.93 6.67 -8.78
N GLN A 115 9.49 7.74 -9.45
CA GLN A 115 10.16 9.03 -9.49
C GLN A 115 9.28 10.07 -8.79
N LEU A 116 9.88 10.85 -7.90
CA LEU A 116 9.19 11.96 -7.22
C LEU A 116 8.73 12.99 -8.25
N GLN A 117 7.43 13.28 -8.27
CA GLN A 117 6.83 14.30 -9.16
C GLN A 117 6.47 15.58 -8.41
N GLY A 118 6.26 15.50 -7.10
CA GLY A 118 5.89 16.66 -6.32
C GLY A 118 5.78 16.39 -4.83
N ARG A 119 5.60 17.46 -4.08
CA ARG A 119 5.35 17.45 -2.64
C ARG A 119 4.19 18.39 -2.35
N ARG A 120 3.30 17.97 -1.47
CA ARG A 120 2.19 18.78 -0.96
C ARG A 120 2.07 18.51 0.54
N ASP A 121 2.19 19.55 1.34
CA ASP A 121 2.27 19.44 2.80
C ASP A 121 3.37 18.42 3.21
N ASP A 122 3.01 17.41 4.00
CA ASP A 122 3.91 16.33 4.40
C ASP A 122 3.81 15.09 3.51
N ILE A 123 3.22 15.21 2.31
CA ILE A 123 3.04 14.11 1.37
C ILE A 123 3.95 14.28 0.15
N ARG A 124 4.66 13.22 -0.20
CA ARG A 124 5.44 13.06 -1.43
C ARG A 124 4.62 12.24 -2.42
N ARG A 125 4.52 12.74 -3.66
CA ARG A 125 3.81 12.08 -4.75
C ARG A 125 4.80 11.52 -5.76
N TYR A 126 4.68 10.23 -6.01
CA TYR A 126 5.60 9.42 -6.79
C TYR A 126 4.87 8.84 -8.00
N ARG A 127 5.60 8.69 -9.11
CA ARG A 127 5.09 8.15 -10.37
C ARG A 127 6.05 7.12 -10.93
N ARG A 128 5.55 5.94 -11.28
CA ARG A 128 6.27 4.92 -12.03
C ARG A 128 5.70 4.85 -13.45
N PRO A 129 6.51 5.09 -14.49
CA PRO A 129 6.05 4.89 -15.86
C PRO A 129 5.75 3.40 -16.11
N GLY A 130 4.84 3.16 -17.07
CA GLY A 130 4.49 1.81 -17.54
C GLY A 130 5.64 1.10 -18.23
#